data_AF-A0A8H7CPV2-F1
#
_entry.id   AF-A0A8H7CPV2-F1
#
_cell.length_a   1.000
_cell.length_b   1.000
_cell.length_c   1.000
_cell.angle_alpha   90.00
_cell.angle_beta   90.00
_cell.angle_gamma   90.00
#
_symmetry.space_group_name_H-M   'P 1'
#
loop_
_entity.id
_entity.type
_entity.pdbx_description
1 polymer ?
#
loop_
_entity_poly.entity_id
_entity_poly.type
_entity_poly.pdbx_seq_one_letter_code
_entity_poly.pdbx_strand_id
1 'polypeptide(L)'
;MTISQSADLTSSSPLADLLFASDLADDDHSWIAENDRTIASIFECVEQGNCSQNQTKVVILNASPFRGVLRGSTGGEAIWANSTVLAMRRLGYSFLYSSNRERMSQLYYMFGPLVSAILVDVPDANACFHDQDCVLMEHHPHGIPAWKIFSFHFWSGPDNPLGAKWTLSPERYRPSGRNTYLGYSIEPQCARQAFIPHELRPQQAYVLAKDARYFNGSGFAYAPDFFDAASSAAGVRFLAGVHDRLLPDFFPSSITNVGFKPQPEFYEKLAESRVLVGVGSPAISPTPYDALCLGVPFINPIMSWDANNPSNRTRWSSQHDTLKELDPPYVYNVFKNDKEGFVNAVVEATSHPIESLVLEDMRMSAVEERVAGILETDWKAEAAKLLAERKASKSGETFWL
;
A
#
# COMPACT_ATOMS: atom_id res chain seq x y z
N MET A 1 40.70 -44.97 -8.99
CA MET A 1 40.52 -44.46 -10.36
C MET A 1 39.02 -44.25 -10.53
N THR A 2 38.52 -43.09 -10.13
CA THR A 2 37.13 -42.68 -10.26
C THR A 2 37.10 -41.17 -10.02
N ILE A 3 36.95 -40.41 -11.10
CA ILE A 3 36.58 -38.98 -11.02
C ILE A 3 35.31 -38.84 -11.85
N SER A 4 34.28 -38.40 -11.13
CA SER A 4 32.94 -38.05 -11.55
C SER A 4 32.97 -36.94 -12.60
N GLN A 5 32.27 -37.15 -13.73
CA GLN A 5 31.92 -36.07 -14.65
C GLN A 5 30.68 -35.35 -14.09
N SER A 6 30.83 -34.08 -13.75
CA SER A 6 29.74 -33.12 -13.61
C SER A 6 29.24 -32.74 -15.01
N ALA A 7 28.00 -33.11 -15.32
CA ALA A 7 27.31 -32.60 -16.51
C ALA A 7 26.71 -31.23 -16.17
N ASP A 8 27.27 -30.17 -16.74
CA ASP A 8 26.63 -28.87 -16.83
C ASP A 8 25.42 -28.98 -17.77
N LEU A 9 24.23 -28.86 -17.20
CA LEU A 9 22.97 -28.71 -17.92
C LEU A 9 22.52 -27.24 -17.81
N THR A 10 23.12 -26.38 -18.63
CA THR A 10 22.54 -25.08 -18.98
C THR A 10 21.89 -25.23 -20.36
N SER A 11 20.68 -25.77 -20.38
CA SER A 11 19.84 -25.85 -21.58
C SER A 11 18.99 -24.59 -21.66
N SER A 12 19.49 -23.52 -22.29
CA SER A 12 18.67 -22.35 -22.59
C SER A 12 17.70 -22.65 -23.75
N SER A 13 16.49 -22.08 -23.71
CA SER A 13 15.51 -22.21 -24.80
C SER A 13 15.98 -21.43 -26.03
N PRO A 14 16.13 -22.08 -27.20
CA PRO A 14 16.54 -21.40 -28.44
C PRO A 14 15.58 -20.30 -28.89
N LEU A 15 14.30 -20.39 -28.51
CA LEU A 15 13.28 -19.40 -28.87
C LEU A 15 13.35 -18.18 -27.94
N ALA A 16 13.57 -18.38 -26.64
CA ALA A 16 13.76 -17.29 -25.69
C ALA A 16 15.02 -16.48 -26.05
N ASP A 17 16.13 -17.16 -26.36
CA ASP A 17 17.38 -16.52 -26.76
C ASP A 17 17.24 -15.74 -28.08
N LEU A 18 16.36 -16.19 -28.99
CA LEU A 18 16.10 -15.53 -30.28
C LEU A 18 15.18 -14.30 -30.16
N LEU A 19 14.30 -14.27 -29.15
CA LEU A 19 13.35 -13.18 -28.94
C LEU A 19 13.87 -12.10 -27.98
N PHE A 20 14.79 -12.46 -27.06
CA PHE A 20 15.29 -11.59 -26.00
C PHE A 20 16.82 -11.55 -26.00
N ALA A 21 17.42 -10.84 -26.96
CA ALA A 21 18.87 -10.68 -27.02
C ALA A 21 19.42 -9.98 -25.76
N SER A 22 20.40 -10.60 -25.12
CA SER A 22 20.94 -10.25 -23.79
C SER A 22 21.84 -8.99 -23.74
N ASP A 23 21.93 -8.21 -24.81
CA ASP A 23 22.90 -7.11 -24.96
C ASP A 23 22.45 -5.74 -24.41
N LEU A 24 21.39 -5.67 -23.60
CA LEU A 24 20.97 -4.41 -22.95
C LEU A 24 21.55 -4.28 -21.54
N ALA A 25 22.85 -3.97 -21.49
CA ALA A 25 23.48 -3.40 -20.30
C ALA A 25 23.02 -1.94 -20.07
N ASP A 26 22.92 -1.57 -18.78
CA ASP A 26 22.81 -0.21 -18.21
C ASP A 26 21.43 0.44 -17.91
N ASP A 27 20.30 -0.25 -18.00
CA ASP A 27 19.05 0.26 -17.37
C ASP A 27 18.22 -0.84 -16.67
N ASP A 28 18.84 -1.49 -15.68
CA ASP A 28 18.32 -2.61 -14.85
C ASP A 28 17.10 -2.23 -13.97
N HIS A 29 16.57 -1.02 -14.14
CA HIS A 29 15.36 -0.54 -13.46
C HIS A 29 14.18 -0.28 -14.40
N SER A 30 14.33 -0.57 -15.70
CA SER A 30 13.21 -0.45 -16.62
C SER A 30 12.22 -1.62 -16.44
N TRP A 31 10.93 -1.31 -16.31
CA TRP A 31 9.86 -2.31 -16.30
C TRP A 31 9.83 -3.18 -17.56
N ILE A 32 10.47 -2.71 -18.65
CA ILE A 32 10.64 -3.45 -19.90
C ILE A 32 11.55 -4.65 -19.67
N ALA A 33 12.72 -4.46 -19.04
CA ALA A 33 13.63 -5.54 -18.73
C ALA A 33 12.98 -6.60 -17.80
N GLU A 34 12.22 -6.18 -16.79
CA GLU A 34 11.48 -7.12 -15.93
C GLU A 34 10.41 -7.91 -16.70
N ASN A 35 9.70 -7.25 -17.63
CA ASN A 35 8.76 -7.93 -18.50
C ASN A 35 9.47 -8.94 -19.41
N ASP A 36 10.56 -8.57 -20.06
CA ASP A 36 11.29 -9.43 -20.99
C ASP A 36 11.81 -10.68 -20.26
N ARG A 37 12.40 -10.51 -19.06
CA ARG A 37 12.80 -11.63 -18.19
C ARG A 37 11.62 -12.55 -17.83
N THR A 38 10.49 -11.97 -17.44
CA THR A 38 9.30 -12.72 -17.05
C THR A 38 8.71 -13.48 -18.24
N ILE A 39 8.62 -12.83 -19.41
CA ILE A 39 8.12 -13.43 -20.64
C ILE A 39 9.01 -14.59 -21.08
N ALA A 40 10.33 -14.39 -21.13
CA ALA A 40 11.29 -15.43 -21.45
C ALA A 40 11.15 -16.64 -20.51
N SER A 41 11.04 -16.39 -19.21
CA SER A 41 10.86 -17.44 -18.19
C SER A 41 9.55 -18.22 -18.35
N ILE A 42 8.43 -17.55 -18.70
CA ILE A 42 7.17 -18.23 -18.99
C ILE A 42 7.30 -19.12 -20.23
N PHE A 43 7.87 -18.60 -21.32
CA PHE A 43 8.03 -19.37 -22.55
C PHE A 43 8.92 -20.59 -22.34
N GLU A 44 10.06 -20.41 -21.68
CA GLU A 44 10.99 -21.49 -21.36
C GLU A 44 10.31 -22.59 -20.55
N CYS A 45 9.60 -22.24 -19.47
CA CYS A 45 8.98 -23.25 -18.61
C CYS A 45 7.83 -23.99 -19.30
N VAL A 46 7.06 -23.30 -20.15
CA VAL A 46 5.95 -23.89 -20.91
C VAL A 46 6.50 -24.84 -21.98
N GLU A 47 7.56 -24.46 -22.68
CA GLU A 47 8.23 -25.29 -23.68
C GLU A 47 8.82 -26.56 -23.04
N GLN A 48 9.46 -26.42 -21.88
CA GLN A 48 10.07 -27.53 -21.15
C GLN A 48 9.07 -28.37 -20.34
N GLY A 49 7.83 -27.89 -20.17
CA GLY A 49 6.80 -28.55 -19.36
C GLY A 49 7.14 -28.64 -17.87
N ASN A 50 7.95 -27.71 -17.36
CA ASN A 50 8.49 -27.74 -15.99
C ASN A 50 8.16 -26.47 -15.17
N CYS A 51 7.13 -25.72 -15.56
CA CYS A 51 6.70 -24.53 -14.82
C CYS A 51 6.48 -24.82 -13.34
N SER A 52 7.05 -23.95 -12.52
CA SER A 52 6.84 -23.93 -11.08
C SER A 52 5.39 -23.56 -10.72
N GLN A 53 5.02 -23.77 -9.46
CA GLN A 53 3.69 -23.43 -8.97
C GLN A 53 3.40 -21.94 -9.21
N ASN A 54 2.25 -21.66 -9.84
CA ASN A 54 1.76 -20.33 -10.21
C ASN A 54 2.55 -19.57 -11.28
N GLN A 55 3.65 -20.11 -11.83
CA GLN A 55 4.45 -19.40 -12.85
C GLN A 55 3.66 -19.09 -14.12
N THR A 56 2.68 -19.92 -14.46
CA THR A 56 1.78 -19.72 -15.61
C THR A 56 0.55 -18.88 -15.27
N LYS A 57 0.40 -18.38 -14.04
CA LYS A 57 -0.66 -17.47 -13.64
C LYS A 57 -0.12 -16.04 -13.70
N VAL A 58 -0.49 -15.34 -14.77
CA VAL A 58 0.04 -14.02 -15.09
C VAL A 58 -0.86 -12.93 -14.49
N VAL A 59 -0.25 -11.93 -13.86
CA VAL A 59 -0.93 -10.72 -13.41
C VAL A 59 -0.42 -9.51 -14.19
N ILE A 60 -1.32 -8.73 -14.80
CA ILE A 60 -0.92 -7.50 -15.50
C ILE A 60 -1.04 -6.30 -14.55
N LEU A 61 0.05 -5.54 -14.38
CA LEU A 61 0.17 -4.41 -13.47
C LEU A 61 0.18 -3.09 -14.26
N ASN A 62 -0.99 -2.48 -14.43
CA ASN A 62 -1.14 -1.20 -15.14
C ASN A 62 -1.33 0.00 -14.20
N ALA A 63 -1.70 -0.22 -12.93
CA ALA A 63 -1.87 0.87 -11.98
C ALA A 63 -0.57 1.65 -11.76
N SER A 64 -0.65 2.98 -11.77
CA SER A 64 0.50 3.89 -11.66
C SER A 64 1.39 3.66 -10.43
N PRO A 65 0.89 3.24 -9.25
CA PRO A 65 1.76 2.96 -8.09
C PRO A 65 2.81 1.88 -8.35
N PHE A 66 2.50 0.83 -9.14
CA PHE A 66 3.46 -0.22 -9.48
C PHE A 66 4.67 0.31 -10.26
N ARG A 67 4.43 1.26 -11.17
CA ARG A 67 5.51 1.96 -11.90
C ARG A 67 6.24 2.95 -11.00
N GLY A 68 5.52 3.56 -10.05
CA GLY A 68 6.10 4.42 -9.03
C GLY A 68 7.18 3.71 -8.21
N VAL A 69 6.95 2.44 -7.84
CA VAL A 69 7.93 1.61 -7.11
C VAL A 69 9.25 1.49 -7.86
N LEU A 70 9.20 1.24 -9.17
CA LEU A 70 10.40 1.12 -10.01
C LEU A 70 11.19 2.43 -10.13
N ARG A 71 10.52 3.56 -9.92
CA ARG A 71 11.13 4.90 -9.88
C ARG A 71 11.55 5.35 -8.48
N GLY A 72 11.48 4.45 -7.49
CA GLY A 72 11.83 4.76 -6.10
C GLY A 72 10.79 5.59 -5.35
N SER A 73 9.52 5.59 -5.77
CA SER A 73 8.45 6.23 -4.99
C SER A 73 8.27 5.56 -3.64
N THR A 74 8.11 6.36 -2.58
CA THR A 74 7.99 5.91 -1.19
C THR A 74 6.66 6.32 -0.55
N GLY A 75 5.68 6.75 -1.35
CA GLY A 75 4.33 7.07 -0.88
C GLY A 75 3.56 5.82 -0.40
N GLY A 76 2.42 6.04 0.28
CA GLY A 76 1.59 4.93 0.79
C GLY A 76 1.13 3.98 -0.32
N GLU A 77 0.72 4.52 -1.47
CA GLU A 77 0.34 3.75 -2.64
C GLU A 77 1.51 2.91 -3.19
N ALA A 78 2.73 3.46 -3.13
CA ALA A 78 3.93 2.76 -3.60
C ALA A 78 4.35 1.63 -2.63
N ILE A 79 4.26 1.86 -1.31
CA ILE A 79 4.47 0.81 -0.30
C ILE A 79 3.47 -0.34 -0.49
N TRP A 80 2.21 0.00 -0.78
CA TRP A 80 1.17 -0.98 -1.07
C TRP A 80 1.44 -1.79 -2.35
N ALA A 81 1.77 -1.10 -3.44
CA ALA A 81 2.14 -1.75 -4.69
C ALA A 81 3.37 -2.65 -4.55
N ASN A 82 4.40 -2.18 -3.84
CA ASN A 82 5.62 -2.96 -3.60
C ASN A 82 5.32 -4.22 -2.77
N SER A 83 4.50 -4.10 -1.73
CA SER A 83 4.07 -5.26 -0.92
C SER A 83 3.35 -6.30 -1.77
N THR A 84 2.49 -5.85 -2.67
CA THR A 84 1.76 -6.73 -3.61
C THR A 84 2.71 -7.46 -4.56
N VAL A 85 3.69 -6.75 -5.13
CA VAL A 85 4.74 -7.34 -5.99
C VAL A 85 5.59 -8.37 -5.24
N LEU A 86 6.03 -8.03 -4.02
CA LEU A 86 6.82 -8.95 -3.19
C LEU A 86 6.03 -10.22 -2.85
N ALA A 87 4.74 -10.09 -2.50
CA ALA A 87 3.87 -11.23 -2.24
C ALA A 87 3.69 -12.11 -3.49
N MET A 88 3.41 -11.53 -4.65
CA MET A 88 3.30 -12.27 -5.92
C MET A 88 4.58 -13.05 -6.23
N ARG A 89 5.76 -12.41 -6.08
CA ARG A 89 7.06 -13.03 -6.30
C ARG A 89 7.30 -14.22 -5.36
N ARG A 90 6.99 -14.09 -4.07
CA ARG A 90 7.15 -15.17 -3.07
C ARG A 90 6.21 -16.35 -3.31
N LEU A 91 5.04 -16.08 -3.85
CA LEU A 91 4.03 -17.09 -4.18
C LEU A 91 4.23 -17.72 -5.58
N GLY A 92 5.26 -17.30 -6.32
CA GLY A 92 5.60 -17.85 -7.64
C GLY A 92 4.74 -17.35 -8.79
N TYR A 93 3.93 -16.29 -8.61
CA TYR A 93 3.17 -15.70 -9.71
C TYR A 93 4.08 -14.91 -10.66
N SER A 94 3.78 -15.00 -11.94
CA SER A 94 4.37 -14.11 -12.95
C SER A 94 3.57 -12.82 -13.04
N PHE A 95 4.24 -11.68 -13.20
CA PHE A 95 3.56 -10.40 -13.39
C PHE A 95 4.24 -9.56 -14.48
N LEU A 96 3.44 -8.80 -15.20
CA LEU A 96 3.88 -7.98 -16.33
C LEU A 96 3.39 -6.55 -16.14
N TYR A 97 4.30 -5.59 -16.20
CA TYR A 97 3.99 -4.17 -16.12
C TYR A 97 3.43 -3.65 -17.43
N SER A 98 2.46 -2.75 -17.33
CA SER A 98 1.97 -1.96 -18.45
C SER A 98 2.06 -0.47 -18.14
N SER A 99 2.34 0.33 -19.17
CA SER A 99 2.41 1.79 -19.06
C SER A 99 1.09 2.50 -19.38
N ASN A 100 0.20 1.82 -20.09
CA ASN A 100 -1.09 2.34 -20.58
C ASN A 100 -2.04 1.18 -20.96
N ARG A 101 -3.26 1.54 -21.37
CA ARG A 101 -4.30 0.56 -21.74
C ARG A 101 -3.97 -0.21 -23.01
N GLU A 102 -3.37 0.44 -24.01
CA GLU A 102 -3.02 -0.21 -25.27
C GLU A 102 -2.02 -1.35 -25.05
N ARG A 103 -0.97 -1.10 -24.25
CA ARG A 103 0.02 -2.12 -23.90
C ARG A 103 -0.59 -3.22 -23.01
N MET A 104 -1.51 -2.86 -22.11
CA MET A 104 -2.23 -3.83 -21.29
C MET A 104 -3.04 -4.80 -22.16
N SER A 105 -3.79 -4.29 -23.16
CA SER A 105 -4.52 -5.12 -24.11
C SER A 105 -3.59 -6.00 -24.95
N GLN A 106 -2.45 -5.48 -25.41
CA GLN A 106 -1.43 -6.29 -26.12
C GLN A 106 -0.90 -7.45 -25.28
N LEU A 107 -0.56 -7.19 -24.01
CA LEU A 107 -0.11 -8.23 -23.09
C LEU A 107 -1.23 -9.26 -22.85
N TYR A 108 -2.48 -8.81 -22.73
CA TYR A 108 -3.62 -9.71 -22.61
C TYR A 108 -3.84 -10.56 -23.88
N TYR A 109 -3.70 -10.02 -25.08
CA TYR A 109 -3.81 -10.83 -26.30
C TYR A 109 -2.72 -11.91 -26.38
N MET A 110 -1.51 -11.60 -25.89
CA MET A 110 -0.40 -12.55 -25.89
C MET A 110 -0.56 -13.66 -24.84
N PHE A 111 -1.10 -13.33 -23.65
CA PHE A 111 -1.15 -14.25 -22.51
C PHE A 111 -2.57 -14.55 -22.01
N GLY A 112 -3.62 -14.21 -22.76
CA GLY A 112 -5.01 -14.17 -22.26
C GLY A 112 -5.48 -15.39 -21.46
N PRO A 113 -5.20 -16.63 -21.92
CA PRO A 113 -5.51 -17.84 -21.16
C PRO A 113 -4.76 -17.97 -19.82
N LEU A 114 -3.56 -17.40 -19.72
CA LEU A 114 -2.69 -17.40 -18.54
C LEU A 114 -2.98 -16.25 -17.57
N VAL A 115 -3.62 -15.17 -18.03
CA VAL A 115 -3.88 -13.99 -17.20
C VAL A 115 -4.96 -14.28 -16.15
N SER A 116 -4.60 -14.23 -14.87
CA SER A 116 -5.50 -14.40 -13.73
C SER A 116 -6.19 -13.09 -13.33
N ALA A 117 -5.47 -11.97 -13.38
CA ALA A 117 -5.97 -10.66 -12.98
C ALA A 117 -5.21 -9.51 -13.67
N ILE A 118 -5.85 -8.35 -13.74
CA ILE A 118 -5.28 -7.10 -14.21
C ILE A 118 -5.55 -6.02 -13.15
N LEU A 119 -4.50 -5.44 -12.61
CA LEU A 119 -4.57 -4.40 -11.58
C LEU A 119 -4.37 -3.03 -12.25
N VAL A 120 -5.40 -2.18 -12.21
CA VAL A 120 -5.43 -0.90 -12.94
C VAL A 120 -5.79 0.26 -12.01
N ASP A 121 -5.44 1.48 -12.40
CA ASP A 121 -5.99 2.67 -11.75
C ASP A 121 -7.50 2.77 -12.06
N VAL A 122 -8.25 3.38 -11.15
CA VAL A 122 -9.71 3.58 -11.31
C VAL A 122 -10.11 4.15 -12.68
N PRO A 123 -9.47 5.22 -13.21
CA PRO A 123 -9.87 5.77 -14.49
C PRO A 123 -9.70 4.77 -15.64
N ASP A 124 -8.70 3.89 -15.55
CA ASP A 124 -8.46 2.86 -16.56
C ASP A 124 -9.44 1.69 -16.47
N ALA A 125 -9.85 1.29 -15.25
CA ALA A 125 -10.93 0.31 -15.08
C ALA A 125 -12.23 0.79 -15.74
N ASN A 126 -12.62 2.03 -15.42
CA ASN A 126 -13.81 2.66 -15.98
C ASN A 126 -13.68 2.85 -17.50
N ALA A 127 -12.56 3.37 -17.98
CA ALA A 127 -12.36 3.58 -19.42
C ALA A 127 -12.41 2.25 -20.19
N CYS A 128 -11.70 1.22 -19.74
CA CYS A 128 -11.68 -0.08 -20.42
C CYS A 128 -13.06 -0.75 -20.44
N PHE A 129 -13.83 -0.65 -19.36
CA PHE A 129 -15.17 -1.23 -19.28
C PHE A 129 -16.15 -0.65 -20.32
N HIS A 130 -15.98 0.61 -20.70
CA HIS A 130 -16.81 1.29 -21.69
C HIS A 130 -16.20 1.29 -23.10
N ASP A 131 -15.00 0.74 -23.27
CA ASP A 131 -14.26 0.72 -24.52
C ASP A 131 -14.46 -0.62 -25.24
N GLN A 132 -15.07 -0.55 -26.42
CA GLN A 132 -15.38 -1.69 -27.30
C GLN A 132 -14.14 -2.46 -27.75
N ASP A 133 -12.99 -1.78 -27.82
CA ASP A 133 -11.73 -2.38 -28.21
C ASP A 133 -10.91 -2.87 -27.01
N CYS A 134 -11.41 -2.71 -25.78
CA CYS A 134 -10.71 -3.14 -24.55
C CYS A 134 -11.36 -4.37 -23.91
N VAL A 135 -12.64 -4.26 -23.54
CA VAL A 135 -13.34 -5.32 -22.80
C VAL A 135 -13.90 -6.39 -23.76
N LEU A 136 -14.08 -7.60 -23.23
CA LEU A 136 -14.73 -8.71 -23.93
C LEU A 136 -16.15 -8.32 -24.37
N MET A 137 -16.42 -8.44 -25.67
CA MET A 137 -17.75 -8.24 -26.26
C MET A 137 -18.00 -9.23 -27.40
N GLU A 138 -19.24 -9.29 -27.90
CA GLU A 138 -19.61 -10.14 -29.04
C GLU A 138 -18.79 -9.85 -30.30
N HIS A 139 -18.57 -8.57 -30.63
CA HIS A 139 -17.75 -8.15 -31.78
C HIS A 139 -16.25 -8.05 -31.45
N HIS A 140 -15.89 -8.29 -30.19
CA HIS A 140 -14.51 -8.28 -29.72
C HIS A 140 -14.24 -9.49 -28.78
N PRO A 141 -14.27 -10.72 -29.34
CA PRO A 141 -14.25 -11.95 -28.54
C PRO A 141 -12.90 -12.23 -27.84
N HIS A 142 -11.86 -11.48 -28.20
CA HIS A 142 -10.54 -11.55 -27.58
C HIS A 142 -10.29 -10.44 -26.55
N GLY A 143 -11.28 -9.57 -26.30
CA GLY A 143 -11.18 -8.51 -25.30
C GLY A 143 -11.03 -9.06 -23.88
N ILE A 144 -10.64 -8.18 -22.97
CA ILE A 144 -10.41 -8.52 -21.57
C ILE A 144 -11.77 -8.75 -20.88
N PRO A 145 -12.03 -9.92 -20.29
CA PRO A 145 -13.25 -10.12 -19.50
C PRO A 145 -13.28 -9.13 -18.33
N ALA A 146 -14.39 -8.42 -18.16
CA ALA A 146 -14.53 -7.39 -17.13
C ALA A 146 -14.17 -7.92 -15.72
N TRP A 147 -14.45 -9.20 -15.47
CA TRP A 147 -14.20 -9.86 -14.19
C TRP A 147 -12.71 -10.08 -13.85
N LYS A 148 -11.80 -9.90 -14.80
CA LYS A 148 -10.35 -9.91 -14.58
C LYS A 148 -9.79 -8.53 -14.19
N ILE A 149 -10.57 -7.45 -14.31
CA ILE A 149 -10.07 -6.07 -14.12
C ILE A 149 -10.40 -5.59 -12.70
N PHE A 150 -9.36 -5.36 -11.90
CA PHE A 150 -9.45 -4.88 -10.53
C PHE A 150 -8.96 -3.44 -10.42
N SER A 151 -9.74 -2.60 -9.76
CA SER A 151 -9.31 -1.25 -9.42
C SER A 151 -8.37 -1.28 -8.21
N PHE A 152 -7.15 -0.81 -8.36
CA PHE A 152 -6.17 -0.65 -7.29
C PHE A 152 -6.40 0.70 -6.60
N HIS A 153 -7.36 0.75 -5.68
CA HIS A 153 -7.90 1.99 -5.15
C HIS A 153 -7.52 2.22 -3.69
N PHE A 154 -6.79 3.29 -3.40
CA PHE A 154 -6.30 3.53 -2.04
C PHE A 154 -7.43 3.83 -1.05
N TRP A 155 -8.57 4.39 -1.48
CA TRP A 155 -9.59 4.94 -0.58
C TRP A 155 -10.75 3.96 -0.28
N SER A 156 -11.65 4.36 0.63
CA SER A 156 -12.68 3.49 1.20
C SER A 156 -13.90 3.24 0.31
N GLY A 157 -14.09 4.03 -0.74
CA GLY A 157 -15.22 3.91 -1.65
C GLY A 157 -15.02 2.79 -2.67
N PRO A 158 -16.08 2.06 -3.07
CA PRO A 158 -16.01 1.17 -4.22
C PRO A 158 -15.85 2.01 -5.49
N ASP A 159 -14.90 1.66 -6.34
CA ASP A 159 -14.53 2.45 -7.52
C ASP A 159 -14.10 1.55 -8.68
N ASN A 160 -14.98 0.61 -9.01
CA ASN A 160 -14.86 -0.31 -10.13
C ASN A 160 -16.26 -0.54 -10.74
N PRO A 161 -16.39 -0.69 -12.08
CA PRO A 161 -17.67 -0.98 -12.72
C PRO A 161 -18.42 -2.22 -12.19
N LEU A 162 -17.70 -3.20 -11.63
CA LEU A 162 -18.28 -4.39 -11.01
C LEU A 162 -18.52 -4.24 -9.49
N GLY A 163 -18.12 -3.10 -8.91
CA GLY A 163 -18.38 -2.72 -7.53
C GLY A 163 -17.29 -3.13 -6.55
N ALA A 164 -17.67 -3.20 -5.27
CA ALA A 164 -16.72 -3.27 -4.16
C ALA A 164 -15.83 -4.53 -4.17
N LYS A 165 -16.36 -5.68 -4.61
CA LYS A 165 -15.59 -6.93 -4.73
C LYS A 165 -14.41 -6.83 -5.71
N TRP A 166 -14.49 -5.96 -6.72
CA TRP A 166 -13.43 -5.70 -7.70
C TRP A 166 -12.64 -4.41 -7.41
N THR A 167 -12.92 -3.76 -6.28
CA THR A 167 -12.13 -2.63 -5.80
C THR A 167 -11.21 -3.11 -4.69
N LEU A 168 -9.90 -3.12 -4.95
CA LEU A 168 -8.89 -3.51 -3.96
C LEU A 168 -8.57 -2.32 -3.07
N SER A 169 -8.36 -2.54 -1.77
CA SER A 169 -7.98 -1.50 -0.81
C SER A 169 -6.77 -1.88 0.06
N PRO A 170 -5.95 -0.90 0.48
CA PRO A 170 -4.79 -1.10 1.36
C PRO A 170 -5.18 -1.27 2.82
N GLU A 171 -6.40 -0.90 3.20
CA GLU A 171 -6.89 -0.90 4.58
C GLU A 171 -8.26 -1.56 4.66
N ARG A 172 -8.56 -2.12 5.85
CA ARG A 172 -9.92 -2.60 6.20
C ARG A 172 -10.77 -1.42 6.66
N TYR A 173 -11.15 -0.55 5.72
CA TYR A 173 -12.00 0.59 6.03
C TYR A 173 -13.32 0.15 6.69
N ARG A 174 -13.62 0.67 7.88
CA ARG A 174 -14.86 0.40 8.61
C ARG A 174 -15.53 1.71 9.04
N PRO A 175 -16.88 1.77 9.06
CA PRO A 175 -17.85 0.77 8.61
C PRO A 175 -18.12 0.80 7.10
N SER A 176 -17.52 1.73 6.35
CA SER A 176 -17.85 2.01 4.94
C SER A 176 -17.18 1.09 3.92
N GLY A 177 -16.08 0.43 4.26
CA GLY A 177 -15.31 -0.38 3.32
C GLY A 177 -15.96 -1.72 3.04
N ARG A 178 -16.59 -1.84 1.87
CA ARG A 178 -17.00 -3.13 1.26
C ARG A 178 -15.97 -3.63 0.24
N ASN A 179 -14.88 -2.89 0.07
CA ASN A 179 -13.81 -3.20 -0.86
C ASN A 179 -13.09 -4.49 -0.45
N THR A 180 -12.52 -5.17 -1.43
CA THR A 180 -11.67 -6.34 -1.20
C THR A 180 -10.37 -5.87 -0.57
N TYR A 181 -10.19 -6.18 0.71
CA TYR A 181 -8.98 -5.82 1.44
C TYR A 181 -7.79 -6.64 0.94
N LEU A 182 -6.83 -5.96 0.31
CA LEU A 182 -5.55 -6.53 -0.12
C LEU A 182 -4.46 -6.31 0.93
N GLY A 183 -4.44 -5.13 1.54
CA GLY A 183 -3.44 -4.77 2.55
C GLY A 183 -2.03 -4.58 1.99
N TYR A 184 -1.13 -4.14 2.86
CA TYR A 184 0.29 -4.01 2.58
C TYR A 184 1.10 -4.48 3.79
N SER A 185 2.41 -4.56 3.65
CA SER A 185 3.29 -4.95 4.74
C SER A 185 4.35 -3.89 4.99
N ILE A 186 4.58 -3.63 6.27
CA ILE A 186 5.67 -2.80 6.78
C ILE A 186 6.87 -3.64 7.25
N GLU A 187 6.69 -4.96 7.34
CA GLU A 187 7.68 -5.90 7.88
C GLU A 187 9.03 -5.87 7.12
N PRO A 188 9.10 -5.85 5.77
CA PRO A 188 10.38 -5.75 5.08
C PRO A 188 11.14 -4.46 5.36
N GLN A 189 10.40 -3.36 5.55
CA GLN A 189 11.02 -2.07 5.84
C GLN A 189 11.48 -2.01 7.29
N CYS A 190 10.67 -2.51 8.21
CA CYS A 190 11.01 -2.55 9.62
C CYS A 190 12.21 -3.45 9.91
N ALA A 191 12.31 -4.61 9.24
CA ALA A 191 13.45 -5.53 9.40
C ALA A 191 14.81 -4.92 8.99
N ARG A 192 14.81 -3.81 8.24
CA ARG A 192 16.02 -3.08 7.85
C ARG A 192 16.46 -2.04 8.88
N GLN A 193 15.61 -1.72 9.85
CA GLN A 193 15.87 -0.68 10.83
C GLN A 193 16.40 -1.29 12.12
N ALA A 194 17.35 -0.60 12.75
CA ALA A 194 17.79 -0.96 14.09
C ALA A 194 16.72 -0.54 15.10
N PHE A 195 16.31 -1.48 15.97
CA PHE A 195 15.52 -1.14 17.13
C PHE A 195 16.39 -0.36 18.13
N ILE A 196 15.94 0.83 18.52
CA ILE A 196 16.61 1.66 19.53
C ILE A 196 15.86 1.50 20.86
N PRO A 197 16.47 0.93 21.90
CA PRO A 197 15.87 0.86 23.24
C PRO A 197 15.45 2.24 23.75
N HIS A 198 14.31 2.31 24.45
CA HIS A 198 13.68 3.58 24.83
C HIS A 198 14.59 4.45 25.72
N GLU A 199 15.35 3.85 26.62
CA GLU A 199 16.30 4.52 27.51
C GLU A 199 17.45 5.22 26.76
N LEU A 200 17.76 4.77 25.54
CA LEU A 200 18.77 5.39 24.67
C LEU A 200 18.20 6.50 23.78
N ARG A 201 16.86 6.64 23.73
CA ARG A 201 16.21 7.63 22.88
C ARG A 201 16.31 9.02 23.49
N PRO A 202 16.71 10.04 22.70
CA PRO A 202 16.61 11.43 23.12
C PRO A 202 15.18 11.78 23.56
N GLN A 203 15.05 12.79 24.41
CA GLN A 203 13.75 13.30 24.86
C GLN A 203 13.07 14.10 23.72
N GLN A 204 12.58 13.39 22.71
CA GLN A 204 11.96 13.99 21.53
C GLN A 204 10.73 13.22 21.06
N ALA A 205 9.82 13.96 20.43
CA ALA A 205 8.63 13.48 19.76
C ALA A 205 8.69 13.86 18.27
N TYR A 206 8.35 12.92 17.38
CA TYR A 206 8.27 13.21 15.95
C TYR A 206 6.83 13.56 15.59
N VAL A 207 6.62 14.65 14.87
CA VAL A 207 5.31 15.10 14.40
C VAL A 207 5.12 14.64 12.97
N LEU A 208 4.05 13.88 12.72
CA LEU A 208 3.71 13.34 11.41
C LEU A 208 3.21 14.45 10.48
N ALA A 209 4.15 15.12 9.80
CA ALA A 209 3.85 16.09 8.75
C ALA A 209 4.97 16.12 7.71
N LYS A 210 4.60 16.31 6.43
CA LYS A 210 5.54 16.52 5.31
C LYS A 210 5.42 17.90 4.68
N ASP A 211 4.37 18.64 5.01
CA ASP A 211 4.06 19.95 4.43
C ASP A 211 3.60 20.88 5.55
N ALA A 212 4.12 22.10 5.58
CA ALA A 212 3.78 23.08 6.60
C ALA A 212 2.26 23.34 6.63
N ARG A 213 1.56 23.25 5.49
CA ARG A 213 0.10 23.45 5.41
C ARG A 213 -0.71 22.50 6.30
N TYR A 214 -0.13 21.39 6.76
CA TYR A 214 -0.82 20.46 7.69
C TYR A 214 -1.00 21.06 9.09
N PHE A 215 -0.29 22.14 9.41
CA PHE A 215 -0.41 22.90 10.65
C PHE A 215 -1.41 24.06 10.54
N ASN A 216 -2.31 24.03 9.54
CA ASN A 216 -3.28 25.10 9.31
C ASN A 216 -4.67 24.57 8.91
N GLY A 217 -5.69 25.37 9.15
CA GLY A 217 -7.06 25.13 8.71
C GLY A 217 -7.81 24.08 9.53
N SER A 218 -8.97 23.66 9.01
CA SER A 218 -9.86 22.70 9.69
C SER A 218 -9.29 21.28 9.75
N GLY A 219 -8.25 20.97 8.97
CA GLY A 219 -7.56 19.68 8.99
C GLY A 219 -6.54 19.52 10.12
N PHE A 220 -6.13 20.62 10.77
CA PHE A 220 -5.19 20.58 11.88
C PHE A 220 -5.91 20.27 13.21
N ALA A 221 -5.38 19.33 13.98
CA ALA A 221 -6.03 18.81 15.18
C ALA A 221 -5.78 19.64 16.46
N TYR A 222 -4.67 20.37 16.53
CA TYR A 222 -4.17 20.96 17.78
C TYR A 222 -3.81 22.42 17.58
N ALA A 223 -4.00 23.28 18.58
CA ALA A 223 -3.49 24.65 18.50
C ALA A 223 -1.97 24.68 18.77
N PRO A 224 -1.21 25.68 18.25
CA PRO A 224 0.24 25.74 18.46
C PRO A 224 0.68 25.67 19.94
N ASP A 225 -0.09 26.27 20.85
CA ASP A 225 0.21 26.30 22.30
C ASP A 225 0.03 24.93 23.00
N PHE A 226 -0.52 23.93 22.31
CA PHE A 226 -0.61 22.56 22.82
C PHE A 226 0.78 21.93 22.89
N PHE A 227 1.60 22.16 21.86
CA PHE A 227 2.97 21.65 21.79
C PHE A 227 3.87 22.29 22.86
N ASP A 228 3.67 23.58 23.17
CA ASP A 228 4.38 24.26 24.27
C ASP A 228 4.05 23.63 25.63
N ALA A 229 2.76 23.40 25.88
CA ALA A 229 2.28 22.79 27.11
C ALA A 229 2.79 21.35 27.27
N ALA A 230 2.73 20.55 26.20
CA ALA A 230 3.18 19.16 26.22
C ALA A 230 4.71 19.06 26.36
N SER A 231 5.46 19.94 25.69
CA SER A 231 6.92 20.05 25.82
C SER A 231 7.31 20.35 27.28
N SER A 232 6.62 21.31 27.90
CA SER A 232 6.86 21.68 29.30
C SER A 232 6.53 20.55 30.28
N ALA A 233 5.45 19.80 30.03
CA ALA A 233 4.98 18.74 30.92
C ALA A 233 5.79 17.43 30.79
N ALA A 234 6.08 17.00 29.55
CA ALA A 234 6.78 15.74 29.28
C ALA A 234 8.30 15.90 29.17
N GLY A 235 8.80 17.14 29.09
CA GLY A 235 10.23 17.42 28.89
C GLY A 235 10.76 17.00 27.52
N VAL A 236 9.89 16.97 26.49
CA VAL A 236 10.25 16.53 25.13
C VAL A 236 10.31 17.68 24.15
N ARG A 237 11.24 17.60 23.19
CA ARG A 237 11.27 18.48 22.01
C ARG A 237 10.42 17.90 20.88
N PHE A 238 9.68 18.75 20.17
CA PHE A 238 8.95 18.32 18.96
C PHE A 238 9.79 18.55 17.70
N LEU A 239 9.82 17.55 16.82
CA LEU A 239 10.49 17.60 15.53
C LEU A 239 9.48 17.35 14.39
N ALA A 240 9.64 17.99 13.24
CA ALA A 240 8.88 17.67 12.03
C ALA A 240 9.79 17.76 10.80
N GLY A 241 9.56 16.92 9.79
CA GLY A 241 10.32 16.95 8.54
C GLY A 241 9.47 17.48 7.39
N VAL A 242 9.32 18.80 7.27
CA VAL A 242 8.51 19.41 6.19
C VAL A 242 9.35 19.82 4.98
N HIS A 243 8.74 19.80 3.79
CA HIS A 243 9.38 20.22 2.53
C HIS A 243 9.66 21.72 2.45
N ASP A 244 8.90 22.53 3.19
CA ASP A 244 8.93 23.98 3.13
C ASP A 244 10.26 24.54 3.65
N ARG A 245 10.99 25.24 2.77
CA ARG A 245 12.25 25.92 3.14
C ARG A 245 12.01 27.17 3.97
N LEU A 246 10.95 27.90 3.66
CA LEU A 246 10.49 29.07 4.41
C LEU A 246 9.22 28.67 5.14
N LEU A 247 9.28 28.68 6.47
CA LEU A 247 8.15 28.31 7.29
C LEU A 247 7.16 29.48 7.37
N PRO A 248 5.86 29.23 7.18
CA PRO A 248 4.83 30.25 7.33
C PRO A 248 4.60 30.60 8.81
N ASP A 249 4.05 31.79 9.09
CA ASP A 249 3.84 32.31 10.45
C ASP A 249 2.93 31.43 11.34
N PHE A 250 2.07 30.62 10.73
CA PHE A 250 1.21 29.68 11.46
C PHE A 250 1.93 28.40 11.90
N PHE A 251 3.14 28.14 11.40
CA PHE A 251 3.90 26.97 11.80
C PHE A 251 4.30 27.09 13.29
N PRO A 252 3.99 26.10 14.14
CA PRO A 252 4.26 26.20 15.57
C PRO A 252 5.76 26.39 15.85
N SER A 253 6.12 27.50 16.51
CA SER A 253 7.52 27.84 16.82
C SER A 253 8.21 26.85 17.77
N SER A 254 7.42 26.06 18.49
CA SER A 254 7.89 24.99 19.40
C SER A 254 8.26 23.70 18.69
N ILE A 255 7.93 23.56 17.41
CA ILE A 255 8.32 22.42 16.58
C ILE A 255 9.59 22.79 15.81
N THR A 256 10.64 21.98 15.96
CA THR A 256 11.85 22.13 15.15
C THR A 256 11.64 21.47 13.80
N ASN A 257 11.67 22.24 12.70
CA ASN A 257 11.72 21.66 11.36
C ASN A 257 13.12 21.08 11.09
N VAL A 258 13.22 19.76 10.91
CA VAL A 258 14.46 19.05 10.54
C VAL A 258 14.65 18.86 9.03
N GLY A 259 13.74 19.48 8.26
CA GLY A 259 13.66 19.39 6.81
C GLY A 259 13.16 18.03 6.33
N PHE A 260 12.77 17.98 5.05
CA PHE A 260 12.47 16.72 4.39
C PHE A 260 13.71 15.81 4.34
N LYS A 261 13.50 14.52 4.58
CA LYS A 261 14.56 13.52 4.72
C LYS A 261 14.36 12.39 3.71
N PRO A 262 15.45 11.84 3.12
CA PRO A 262 15.40 10.55 2.46
C PRO A 262 14.82 9.47 3.40
N GLN A 263 14.19 8.45 2.84
CA GLN A 263 13.45 7.46 3.62
C GLN A 263 14.29 6.78 4.73
N PRO A 264 15.56 6.36 4.51
CA PRO A 264 16.37 5.79 5.58
C PRO A 264 16.60 6.76 6.75
N GLU A 265 16.99 8.01 6.46
CA GLU A 265 17.21 9.03 7.49
C GLU A 265 15.90 9.40 8.22
N PHE A 266 14.77 9.35 7.52
CA PHE A 266 13.46 9.52 8.15
C PHE A 266 13.19 8.41 9.18
N TYR A 267 13.45 7.15 8.84
CA TYR A 267 13.26 6.03 9.78
C TYR A 267 14.21 6.10 10.97
N GLU A 268 15.45 6.53 10.78
CA GLU A 268 16.38 6.79 11.89
C GLU A 268 15.78 7.84 12.86
N LYS A 269 15.27 8.96 12.34
CA LYS A 269 14.62 9.98 13.17
C LYS A 269 13.35 9.51 13.85
N LEU A 270 12.58 8.64 13.19
CA LEU A 270 11.41 8.02 13.79
C LEU A 270 11.83 7.08 14.94
N ALA A 271 12.80 6.20 14.72
CA ALA A 271 13.30 5.24 15.72
C ALA A 271 13.95 5.93 16.94
N GLU A 272 14.62 7.06 16.74
CA GLU A 272 15.17 7.89 17.82
C GLU A 272 14.07 8.55 18.68
N SER A 273 12.82 8.63 18.21
CA SER A 273 11.76 9.37 18.88
C SER A 273 11.01 8.50 19.88
N ARG A 274 10.52 9.14 20.96
CA ARG A 274 9.76 8.45 22.02
C ARG A 274 8.29 8.29 21.70
N VAL A 275 7.76 9.11 20.81
CA VAL A 275 6.36 9.09 20.36
C VAL A 275 6.24 9.71 18.98
N LEU A 276 5.32 9.18 18.16
CA LEU A 276 4.87 9.78 16.91
C LEU A 276 3.56 10.52 17.17
N VAL A 277 3.46 11.77 16.72
CA VAL A 277 2.31 12.64 16.94
C VAL A 277 1.61 12.94 15.62
N GLY A 278 0.39 12.43 15.44
CA GLY A 278 -0.48 12.80 14.34
C GLY A 278 -1.02 14.23 14.52
N VAL A 279 -1.21 14.97 13.43
CA VAL A 279 -1.78 16.34 13.46
C VAL A 279 -3.08 16.48 12.67
N GLY A 280 -3.64 15.36 12.20
CA GLY A 280 -4.85 15.28 11.38
C GLY A 280 -4.57 15.02 9.90
N SER A 281 -3.37 15.30 9.41
CA SER A 281 -2.94 15.02 8.03
C SER A 281 -1.47 14.59 7.98
N PRO A 282 -1.08 13.72 7.04
CA PRO A 282 -1.92 13.06 6.04
C PRO A 282 -2.79 11.96 6.67
N ALA A 283 -3.97 11.72 6.10
CA ALA A 283 -4.86 10.64 6.54
C ALA A 283 -4.36 9.29 6.02
N ILE A 284 -4.49 8.24 6.84
CA ILE A 284 -4.21 6.83 6.47
C ILE A 284 -2.79 6.66 5.90
N SER A 285 -1.81 7.32 6.53
CA SER A 285 -0.40 7.11 6.21
C SER A 285 0.08 5.75 6.73
N PRO A 286 0.99 5.04 6.05
CA PRO A 286 1.64 3.86 6.64
C PRO A 286 2.57 4.18 7.81
N THR A 287 3.00 5.44 7.96
CA THR A 287 3.99 5.86 8.97
C THR A 287 3.66 5.47 10.41
N PRO A 288 2.41 5.54 10.90
CA PRO A 288 2.07 5.03 12.23
C PRO A 288 2.32 3.53 12.41
N TYR A 289 2.13 2.69 11.39
CA TYR A 289 2.52 1.28 11.48
C TYR A 289 4.04 1.12 11.55
N ASP A 290 4.78 1.90 10.76
CA ASP A 290 6.24 1.91 10.86
C ASP A 290 6.71 2.32 12.26
N ALA A 291 6.08 3.34 12.85
CA ALA A 291 6.37 3.79 14.21
C ALA A 291 6.16 2.68 15.24
N LEU A 292 5.02 1.98 15.20
CA LEU A 292 4.74 0.85 16.08
C LEU A 292 5.81 -0.25 15.94
N CYS A 293 6.27 -0.52 14.72
CA CYS A 293 7.32 -1.51 14.50
C CYS A 293 8.69 -1.07 15.04
N LEU A 294 8.95 0.23 15.08
CA LEU A 294 10.15 0.79 15.72
C LEU A 294 10.00 0.95 17.24
N GLY A 295 8.91 0.45 17.84
CA GLY A 295 8.59 0.61 19.24
C GLY A 295 8.28 2.07 19.62
N VAL A 296 7.68 2.82 18.70
CA VAL A 296 7.28 4.22 18.88
C VAL A 296 5.75 4.29 18.93
N PRO A 297 5.14 4.61 20.07
CA PRO A 297 3.69 4.74 20.17
C PRO A 297 3.16 5.92 19.34
N PHE A 298 1.89 5.86 18.95
CA PHE A 298 1.26 6.85 18.08
C PHE A 298 0.14 7.62 18.79
N ILE A 299 0.18 8.95 18.74
CA ILE A 299 -0.95 9.81 19.11
C ILE A 299 -1.81 10.03 17.87
N ASN A 300 -3.02 9.45 17.87
CA ASN A 300 -3.96 9.48 16.76
C ASN A 300 -5.07 10.51 17.01
N PRO A 301 -5.10 11.65 16.30
CA PRO A 301 -6.15 12.63 16.48
C PRO A 301 -7.50 12.12 15.95
N ILE A 302 -8.55 12.29 16.76
CA ILE A 302 -9.96 12.10 16.39
C ILE A 302 -10.49 13.45 15.87
N MET A 303 -10.72 13.51 14.56
CA MET A 303 -11.11 14.72 13.84
C MET A 303 -12.60 15.01 13.93
N SER A 304 -13.44 13.98 14.03
CA SER A 304 -14.87 14.11 14.30
C SER A 304 -15.42 12.87 15.01
N TRP A 305 -16.49 13.05 15.78
CA TRP A 305 -17.13 12.00 16.57
C TRP A 305 -18.60 12.33 16.86
N ASP A 306 -19.36 11.35 17.33
CA ASP A 306 -20.71 11.57 17.86
C ASP A 306 -20.61 12.15 19.28
N ALA A 307 -20.96 13.43 19.45
CA ALA A 307 -20.89 14.10 20.75
C ALA A 307 -21.83 13.50 21.80
N ASN A 308 -22.91 12.82 21.40
CA ASN A 308 -23.83 12.15 22.33
C ASN A 308 -23.30 10.79 22.79
N ASN A 309 -22.34 10.21 22.05
CA ASN A 309 -21.71 8.95 22.39
C ASN A 309 -20.21 8.98 22.02
N PRO A 310 -19.41 9.80 22.73
CA PRO A 310 -18.02 10.05 22.37
C PRO A 310 -17.15 8.79 22.48
N SER A 311 -17.54 7.78 23.25
CA SER A 311 -16.83 6.50 23.34
C SER A 311 -17.01 5.58 22.12
N ASN A 312 -17.96 5.86 21.23
CA ASN A 312 -18.26 4.99 20.11
C ASN A 312 -17.28 5.17 18.94
N ARG A 313 -16.22 4.35 18.91
CA ARG A 313 -15.17 4.37 17.87
C ARG A 313 -15.68 4.18 16.44
N THR A 314 -16.80 3.47 16.26
CA THR A 314 -17.41 3.29 14.94
C THR A 314 -17.93 4.62 14.34
N ARG A 315 -18.11 5.64 15.17
CA ARG A 315 -18.52 7.00 14.78
C ARG A 315 -17.36 8.00 14.77
N TRP A 316 -16.16 7.56 15.10
CA TRP A 316 -14.96 8.40 15.01
C TRP A 316 -14.49 8.48 13.56
N SER A 317 -14.13 9.68 13.12
CA SER A 317 -13.18 9.88 12.03
C SER A 317 -11.88 10.36 12.65
N SER A 318 -10.80 9.63 12.41
CA SER A 318 -9.47 9.89 12.95
C SER A 318 -8.46 10.02 11.82
N GLN A 319 -7.25 10.52 12.11
CA GLN A 319 -6.20 10.57 11.10
C GLN A 319 -5.86 9.16 10.58
N HIS A 320 -5.86 8.15 11.47
CA HIS A 320 -5.66 6.76 11.09
C HIS A 320 -6.81 5.86 11.55
N ASP A 321 -7.84 5.74 10.70
CA ASP A 321 -9.10 5.08 11.07
C ASP A 321 -9.01 3.59 11.39
N THR A 322 -8.01 2.88 10.89
CA THR A 322 -7.80 1.47 11.26
C THR A 322 -7.01 1.31 12.57
N LEU A 323 -6.21 2.31 12.96
CA LEU A 323 -5.42 2.26 14.19
C LEU A 323 -6.16 2.79 15.42
N LYS A 324 -7.29 3.48 15.23
CA LYS A 324 -8.13 3.92 16.36
C LYS A 324 -8.68 2.77 17.20
N GLU A 325 -8.68 1.56 16.66
CA GLU A 325 -9.13 0.35 17.37
C GLU A 325 -8.07 -0.19 18.35
N LEU A 326 -6.82 0.30 18.28
CA LEU A 326 -5.80 0.02 19.28
C LEU A 326 -5.92 0.97 20.47
N ASP A 327 -5.41 0.49 21.60
CA ASP A 327 -5.37 1.20 22.88
C ASP A 327 -3.93 1.52 23.30
N PRO A 328 -3.74 2.40 24.31
CA PRO A 328 -2.48 2.52 25.01
C PRO A 328 -1.98 1.15 25.50
N PRO A 329 -0.65 0.91 25.51
CA PRO A 329 0.40 1.88 25.25
C PRO A 329 0.74 2.09 23.76
N TYR A 330 0.06 1.43 22.82
CA TYR A 330 0.42 1.50 21.39
C TYR A 330 -0.14 2.74 20.69
N VAL A 331 -1.44 3.01 20.88
CA VAL A 331 -2.12 4.13 20.24
C VAL A 331 -2.92 4.94 21.26
N TYR A 332 -2.65 6.24 21.31
CA TYR A 332 -3.35 7.20 22.15
C TYR A 332 -4.30 8.03 21.28
N ASN A 333 -5.59 7.73 21.34
CA ASN A 333 -6.59 8.46 20.57
C ASN A 333 -7.00 9.75 21.30
N VAL A 334 -6.83 10.91 20.66
CA VAL A 334 -7.03 12.23 21.30
C VAL A 334 -8.02 13.05 20.49
N PHE A 335 -9.05 13.58 21.14
CA PHE A 335 -10.04 14.44 20.46
C PHE A 335 -9.41 15.73 19.94
N LYS A 336 -9.81 16.14 18.74
CA LYS A 336 -9.41 17.43 18.18
C LYS A 336 -9.76 18.57 19.15
N ASN A 337 -8.82 19.51 19.31
CA ASN A 337 -8.89 20.64 20.24
C ASN A 337 -8.94 20.29 21.73
N ASP A 338 -8.66 19.04 22.12
CA ASP A 338 -8.54 18.64 23.53
C ASP A 338 -7.09 18.83 24.02
N LYS A 339 -6.82 20.00 24.63
CA LYS A 339 -5.48 20.36 25.11
C LYS A 339 -5.00 19.42 26.21
N GLU A 340 -5.86 19.12 27.17
CA GLU A 340 -5.52 18.28 28.31
C GLU A 340 -5.27 16.85 27.85
N GLY A 341 -6.16 16.31 27.00
CA GLY A 341 -5.99 14.99 26.41
C GLY A 341 -4.69 14.88 25.60
N PHE A 342 -4.34 15.91 24.82
CA PHE A 342 -3.07 15.94 24.08
C PHE A 342 -1.84 15.92 25.01
N VAL A 343 -1.80 16.80 26.01
CA VAL A 343 -0.68 16.87 26.95
C VAL A 343 -0.53 15.55 27.71
N ASN A 344 -1.63 15.00 28.22
CA ASN A 344 -1.62 13.72 28.93
C ASN A 344 -1.16 12.57 28.03
N ALA A 345 -1.63 12.51 26.77
CA ALA A 345 -1.19 11.49 25.83
C ALA A 345 0.31 11.56 25.54
N VAL A 346 0.89 12.76 25.41
CA VAL A 346 2.35 12.92 25.21
C VAL A 346 3.11 12.47 26.46
N VAL A 347 2.66 12.87 27.66
CA VAL A 347 3.29 12.44 28.93
C VAL A 347 3.23 10.92 29.09
N GLU A 348 2.08 10.31 28.86
CA GLU A 348 1.89 8.87 29.01
C GLU A 348 2.66 8.08 27.96
N ALA A 349 2.61 8.48 26.68
CA ALA A 349 3.32 7.78 25.61
C ALA A 349 4.85 7.85 25.77
N THR A 350 5.37 8.93 26.36
CA THR A 350 6.81 9.09 26.58
C THR A 350 7.31 8.38 27.85
N SER A 351 6.41 8.05 28.79
CA SER A 351 6.73 7.33 30.03
C SER A 351 6.45 5.82 29.97
N HIS A 352 5.66 5.36 28.98
CA HIS A 352 5.30 3.96 28.79
C HIS A 352 5.87 3.41 27.46
N PRO A 353 7.14 2.95 27.45
CA PRO A 353 7.72 2.37 26.25
C PRO A 353 6.95 1.14 25.75
N ILE A 354 6.98 0.93 24.44
CA ILE A 354 6.48 -0.29 23.81
C ILE A 354 7.62 -1.05 23.15
N GLU A 355 7.45 -2.36 23.05
CA GLU A 355 8.27 -3.19 22.19
C GLU A 355 7.90 -2.98 20.71
N SER A 356 8.78 -3.41 19.81
CA SER A 356 8.51 -3.47 18.37
C SER A 356 7.24 -4.29 18.09
N LEU A 357 6.26 -3.68 17.41
CA LEU A 357 5.01 -4.32 17.03
C LEU A 357 4.74 -4.21 15.52
N VAL A 358 4.73 -5.36 14.85
CA VAL A 358 4.09 -5.53 13.53
C VAL A 358 2.72 -6.17 13.76
N LEU A 359 1.65 -5.48 13.37
CA LEU A 359 0.32 -6.09 13.44
C LEU A 359 0.23 -7.29 12.49
N GLU A 360 -0.51 -8.32 12.87
CA GLU A 360 -0.65 -9.55 12.07
C GLU A 360 -1.11 -9.26 10.63
N ASP A 361 -2.07 -8.36 10.45
CA ASP A 361 -2.55 -7.96 9.12
C ASP A 361 -1.49 -7.24 8.26
N MET A 362 -0.45 -6.68 8.88
CA MET A 362 0.67 -5.98 8.25
C MET A 362 1.92 -6.84 8.07
N ARG A 363 1.88 -8.13 8.42
CA ARG A 363 2.94 -9.09 8.10
C ARG A 363 2.91 -9.46 6.63
N MET A 364 4.07 -9.81 6.08
CA MET A 364 4.12 -10.19 4.66
C MET A 364 3.36 -11.49 4.39
N SER A 365 3.39 -12.45 5.32
CA SER A 365 2.60 -13.69 5.21
C SER A 365 1.09 -13.43 5.10
N ALA A 366 0.57 -12.44 5.80
CA ALA A 366 -0.85 -12.08 5.71
C ALA A 366 -1.18 -11.38 4.37
N VAL A 367 -0.26 -10.59 3.82
CA VAL A 367 -0.40 -10.05 2.46
C VAL A 367 -0.35 -11.17 1.42
N GLU A 368 0.57 -12.13 1.56
CA GLU A 368 0.67 -13.30 0.70
C GLU A 368 -0.64 -14.11 0.70
N GLU A 369 -1.22 -14.38 1.86
CA GLU A 369 -2.51 -15.07 1.97
C GLU A 369 -3.63 -14.32 1.23
N ARG A 370 -3.71 -12.98 1.39
CA ARG A 370 -4.73 -12.17 0.70
C ARG A 370 -4.50 -12.10 -0.80
N VAL A 371 -3.26 -11.95 -1.26
CA VAL A 371 -2.91 -11.99 -2.69
C VAL A 371 -3.30 -13.32 -3.30
N ALA A 372 -2.93 -14.45 -2.66
CA ALA A 372 -3.32 -15.78 -3.11
C ALA A 372 -4.85 -15.93 -3.12
N GLY A 373 -5.53 -15.55 -2.04
CA GLY A 373 -7.00 -15.60 -1.96
C GLY A 373 -7.68 -14.83 -3.09
N ILE A 374 -7.16 -13.66 -3.45
CA ILE A 374 -7.66 -12.88 -4.59
C ILE A 374 -7.35 -13.61 -5.92
N LEU A 375 -6.11 -14.02 -6.17
CA LEU A 375 -5.72 -14.59 -7.47
C LEU A 375 -6.28 -15.99 -7.73
N GLU A 376 -6.62 -16.74 -6.68
CA GLU A 376 -7.18 -18.10 -6.77
C GLU A 376 -8.71 -18.13 -6.73
N THR A 377 -9.37 -17.00 -6.47
CA THR A 377 -10.84 -16.93 -6.49
C THR A 377 -11.38 -17.11 -7.91
N ASP A 378 -12.45 -17.90 -8.07
CA ASP A 378 -13.20 -18.00 -9.33
C ASP A 378 -14.03 -16.72 -9.57
N TRP A 379 -13.35 -15.69 -10.02
CA TRP A 379 -13.96 -14.40 -10.33
C TRP A 379 -14.96 -14.47 -11.48
N LYS A 380 -14.85 -15.45 -12.37
CA LYS A 380 -15.84 -15.67 -13.43
C LYS A 380 -17.16 -16.11 -12.82
N ALA A 381 -17.14 -17.04 -11.87
CA ALA A 381 -18.35 -17.45 -11.14
C ALA A 381 -18.94 -16.31 -10.31
N GLU A 382 -18.12 -15.52 -9.62
CA GLU A 382 -18.59 -14.34 -8.87
C GLU A 382 -19.21 -13.29 -9.78
N ALA A 383 -18.60 -13.05 -10.95
CA ALA A 383 -19.15 -12.14 -11.94
C ALA A 383 -20.45 -12.66 -12.56
N ALA A 384 -20.59 -13.98 -12.76
CA ALA A 384 -21.81 -14.58 -13.24
C ALA A 384 -22.99 -14.36 -12.27
N LYS A 385 -22.73 -14.47 -10.96
CA LYS A 385 -23.71 -14.14 -9.91
C LYS A 385 -24.11 -12.67 -9.99
N LEU A 386 -23.14 -11.76 -10.04
CA LEU A 386 -23.39 -10.32 -10.17
C LEU A 386 -24.22 -9.99 -11.42
N LEU A 387 -23.88 -10.58 -12.57
CA LEU A 387 -24.60 -10.36 -13.82
C LEU A 387 -26.06 -10.83 -13.72
N ALA A 388 -26.30 -11.98 -13.09
CA ALA A 388 -27.66 -12.49 -12.86
C ALA A 388 -28.46 -11.56 -11.93
N GLU A 389 -27.84 -11.07 -10.86
CA GLU A 389 -28.43 -10.08 -9.95
C GLU A 389 -28.81 -8.79 -10.68
N ARG A 390 -27.89 -8.20 -11.45
CA ARG A 390 -28.13 -6.96 -12.24
C ARG A 390 -29.26 -7.13 -13.25
N LYS A 391 -29.33 -8.28 -13.94
CA LYS A 391 -30.41 -8.61 -14.87
C LYS A 391 -31.77 -8.71 -14.17
N ALA A 392 -31.81 -9.33 -12.99
CA ALA A 392 -33.04 -9.51 -12.23
C ALA A 392 -33.55 -8.18 -11.62
N SER A 393 -32.64 -7.37 -11.07
CA SER A 393 -32.97 -6.09 -10.44
C SER A 393 -33.18 -4.94 -11.44
N LYS A 394 -32.72 -5.09 -12.69
CA LYS A 394 -32.59 -4.00 -13.67
C LYS A 394 -31.75 -2.84 -13.14
N SER A 395 -30.74 -3.14 -12.33
CA SER A 395 -29.81 -2.14 -11.77
C SER A 395 -28.37 -2.44 -12.16
N GLY A 396 -27.62 -1.39 -12.49
CA GLY A 396 -26.22 -1.48 -12.91
C GLY A 396 -26.05 -1.95 -14.36
N GLU A 397 -24.84 -1.77 -14.87
CA GLU A 397 -24.49 -2.10 -16.25
C GLU A 397 -24.20 -3.60 -16.43
N THR A 398 -24.65 -4.17 -17.55
CA THR A 398 -24.41 -5.57 -17.90
C THR A 398 -23.07 -5.74 -18.64
N PHE A 399 -22.49 -6.94 -18.60
CA PHE A 399 -21.21 -7.25 -19.24
C PHE A 399 -21.18 -8.71 -19.73
N TRP A 400 -20.12 -9.09 -20.46
CA TRP A 400 -19.89 -10.43 -21.01
C TRP A 400 -18.99 -11.28 -20.10
N LEU A 401 -19.20 -12.61 -20.10
CA LEU A 401 -18.53 -13.57 -19.19
C LEU A 401 -17.48 -14.47 -19.86
#